data_AF-A0A478FR53-F1
#
_entry.id   AF-A0A478FR53-F1
#
_cell.length_a   1.000
_cell.length_b   1.000
_cell.length_c   1.000
_cell.angle_alpha   90.00
_cell.angle_beta   90.00
_cell.angle_gamma   90.00
#
_symmetry.space_group_name_H-M   'P 1'
#
loop_
_entity.id
_entity.type
_entity.pdbx_description
1 polymer ?
#
loop_
_entity_poly.entity_id
_entity_poly.type
_entity_poly.pdbx_seq_one_letter_code
_entity_poly.pdbx_strand_id
1 'polypeptide(L)'
;KAETYENLEKDEQSKWQDRWATMYSKRSEIKSKRFSFLVKEDFLKTKPTTEDDAKTAVTALNKDNPQEFIKNFYKECRDISQLIFGKISHPNHWKKIIKKFLEDVNKDTEEKEARYFRDAWVACSDSGNDKDIDEKWPHKKMISEKNDNRNWPNQK
;
A
#
# COMPACT_ATOMS: atom_id res chain seq x y z
N LYS A 1 -3.63 1.25 17.71
CA LYS A 1 -3.83 2.22 16.60
C LYS A 1 -5.32 2.46 16.43
N ALA A 2 -5.72 3.69 16.09
CA ALA A 2 -7.12 4.09 15.90
C ALA A 2 -7.90 3.16 14.95
N GLU A 3 -9.23 3.15 15.06
CA GLU A 3 -10.07 2.28 14.22
C GLU A 3 -10.22 2.81 12.79
N THR A 4 -10.40 4.12 12.68
CA THR A 4 -10.59 4.85 11.44
C THR A 4 -9.55 5.97 11.34
N TYR A 5 -9.38 6.51 10.14
CA TYR A 5 -8.44 7.60 9.89
C TYR A 5 -8.82 8.86 10.67
N GLU A 6 -10.12 9.15 10.77
CA GLU A 6 -10.66 10.33 11.43
C GLU A 6 -10.42 10.32 12.94
N ASN A 7 -10.26 9.13 13.53
CA ASN A 7 -9.99 8.94 14.95
C ASN A 7 -8.49 9.06 15.29
N LEU A 8 -7.63 9.33 14.31
CA LEU A 8 -6.21 9.61 14.53
C LEU A 8 -6.00 11.02 15.05
N GLU A 9 -4.93 11.22 15.83
CA GLU A 9 -4.43 12.55 16.16
C GLU A 9 -3.98 13.31 14.89
N LYS A 10 -3.97 14.64 14.95
CA LYS A 10 -3.71 15.47 13.75
C LYS A 10 -2.32 15.24 13.16
N ASP A 11 -1.31 15.01 13.99
CA ASP A 11 0.04 14.68 13.53
C ASP A 11 0.08 13.30 12.84
N GLU A 12 -0.66 12.31 13.36
CA GLU A 12 -0.81 11.00 12.73
C GLU A 12 -1.56 11.09 11.41
N GLN A 13 -2.63 11.89 11.34
CA GLN A 13 -3.37 12.17 10.10
C GLN A 13 -2.43 12.74 9.03
N SER A 14 -1.59 13.71 9.38
CA SER A 14 -0.59 14.30 8.48
C SER A 14 0.46 13.29 8.03
N LYS A 15 0.99 12.44 8.92
CA LYS A 15 1.94 11.38 8.55
C LYS A 15 1.35 10.41 7.51
N TRP A 16 0.06 10.07 7.63
CA TRP A 16 -0.61 9.22 6.65
C TRP A 16 -0.87 9.93 5.32
N GLN A 17 -1.17 11.23 5.34
CA GLN A 17 -1.27 12.06 4.12
C GLN A 17 0.06 12.07 3.37
N ASP A 18 1.17 12.27 4.09
CA ASP A 18 2.51 12.25 3.51
C ASP A 18 2.84 10.88 2.90
N ARG A 19 2.56 9.79 3.62
CA ARG A 19 2.75 8.42 3.11
C ARG A 19 1.98 8.17 1.82
N TRP A 20 0.71 8.56 1.77
CA TRP A 20 -0.10 8.42 0.56
C TRP A 20 0.47 9.27 -0.58
N ALA A 21 0.88 10.51 -0.30
CA ALA A 21 1.44 11.42 -1.29
C ALA A 21 2.76 10.88 -1.89
N THR A 22 3.65 10.35 -1.05
CA THR A 22 4.87 9.66 -1.50
C THR A 22 4.55 8.42 -2.33
N MET A 23 3.53 7.64 -1.95
CA MET A 23 3.11 6.49 -2.74
C MET A 23 2.52 6.90 -4.10
N TYR A 24 1.74 7.99 -4.13
CA TYR A 24 1.18 8.55 -5.34
C TYR A 24 2.28 9.09 -6.27
N SER A 25 3.30 9.80 -5.75
CA SER A 25 4.39 10.32 -6.57
C SER A 25 5.19 9.20 -7.24
N LYS A 26 5.32 8.05 -6.55
CA LYS A 26 5.96 6.82 -7.05
C LYS A 26 5.00 5.80 -7.64
N ARG A 27 3.80 6.21 -8.05
CA ARG A 27 2.75 5.28 -8.54
C ARG A 27 3.17 4.40 -9.72
N SER A 28 4.11 4.86 -10.55
CA SER A 28 4.69 4.07 -11.65
C SER A 28 5.52 2.87 -11.18
N GLU A 29 5.95 2.87 -9.92
CA GLU A 29 6.72 1.80 -9.30
C GLU A 29 5.84 0.73 -8.65
N ILE A 30 4.54 1.00 -8.50
CA ILE A 30 3.56 0.08 -7.90
C ILE A 30 3.44 -1.17 -8.76
N LYS A 31 3.50 -2.33 -8.11
CA LYS A 31 3.49 -3.64 -8.78
C LYS A 31 2.16 -4.36 -8.65
N SER A 32 1.32 -3.97 -7.70
CA SER A 32 0.06 -4.62 -7.35
C SER A 32 -1.15 -3.83 -7.82
N LYS A 33 -2.14 -4.55 -8.36
CA LYS A 33 -3.43 -4.00 -8.79
C LYS A 33 -4.18 -3.31 -7.63
N ARG A 34 -4.07 -3.85 -6.40
CA ARG A 34 -4.76 -3.29 -5.23
C ARG A 34 -4.23 -1.91 -4.85
N PHE A 35 -2.91 -1.75 -4.76
CA PHE A 35 -2.34 -0.45 -4.44
C PHE A 35 -2.48 0.55 -5.59
N SER A 36 -2.49 0.10 -6.85
CA SER A 36 -2.77 1.02 -7.97
C SER A 36 -4.18 1.60 -7.91
N PHE A 37 -5.16 0.84 -7.40
CA PHE A 37 -6.51 1.37 -7.13
C PHE A 37 -6.55 2.37 -5.96
N LEU A 38 -5.68 2.22 -4.96
CA LEU A 38 -5.62 3.12 -3.80
C LEU A 38 -4.95 4.46 -4.12
N VAL A 39 -4.20 4.55 -5.23
CA VAL A 39 -3.53 5.78 -5.69
C VAL A 39 -3.84 6.10 -7.16
N LYS A 40 -5.11 5.96 -7.57
CA LYS A 40 -5.54 6.31 -8.94
C LYS A 40 -5.21 7.75 -9.30
N GLU A 41 -4.87 7.97 -10.57
CA GLU A 41 -4.39 9.26 -11.06
C GLU A 41 -5.42 10.39 -10.92
N ASP A 42 -6.72 10.06 -10.96
CA ASP A 42 -7.84 10.99 -10.95
C ASP A 42 -8.23 11.52 -9.56
N PHE A 43 -7.63 10.99 -8.48
CA PHE A 43 -7.86 11.53 -7.14
C PHE A 43 -7.32 12.96 -6.96
N LEU A 44 -6.26 13.32 -7.69
CA LEU A 44 -5.74 14.67 -7.73
C LEU A 44 -6.15 15.31 -9.07
N LYS A 45 -6.84 16.46 -9.00
CA LYS A 45 -7.29 17.20 -10.20
C LYS A 45 -6.13 17.57 -11.13
N THR A 46 -4.97 17.86 -10.54
CA THR A 46 -3.72 18.11 -11.24
C THR A 46 -2.74 17.01 -10.88
N LYS A 47 -2.06 16.47 -11.89
CA LYS A 47 -1.05 15.44 -11.72
C LYS A 47 0.24 16.09 -11.19
N PRO A 48 0.59 15.92 -9.89
CA PRO A 48 1.84 16.46 -9.36
C PRO A 48 3.03 15.85 -10.10
N THR A 49 4.04 16.69 -10.35
CA THR A 49 5.31 16.31 -11.00
C THR A 49 6.37 15.94 -9.98
N THR A 50 6.26 16.42 -8.74
CA THR A 50 7.18 16.12 -7.63
C THR A 50 6.44 15.51 -6.43
N GLU A 51 7.20 14.94 -5.49
CA GLU A 51 6.65 14.47 -4.21
C GLU A 51 6.10 15.62 -3.37
N ASP A 52 6.75 16.78 -3.37
CA ASP A 52 6.31 17.95 -2.60
C ASP A 52 4.99 18.54 -3.15
N ASP A 53 4.83 18.53 -4.48
CA ASP A 53 3.55 18.90 -5.11
C ASP A 53 2.44 17.93 -4.69
N ALA A 54 2.74 16.63 -4.62
CA ALA A 54 1.78 15.62 -4.18
C ALA A 54 1.37 15.85 -2.72
N LYS A 55 2.34 16.11 -1.82
CA LYS A 55 2.06 16.40 -0.40
C LYS A 55 1.20 17.65 -0.24
N THR A 56 1.53 18.70 -0.97
CA THR A 56 0.79 19.96 -0.97
C THR A 56 -0.65 19.76 -1.43
N ALA A 57 -0.85 19.05 -2.55
CA ALA A 57 -2.18 18.77 -3.10
C ALA A 57 -3.03 17.91 -2.13
N VAL A 58 -2.43 16.89 -1.53
CA VAL A 58 -3.12 16.00 -0.57
C VAL A 58 -3.50 16.74 0.70
N THR A 59 -2.58 17.53 1.25
CA THR A 59 -2.85 18.34 2.45
C THR A 59 -3.99 19.32 2.18
N ALA A 60 -3.97 20.00 1.03
CA ALA A 60 -5.04 20.92 0.64
C ALA A 60 -6.40 20.23 0.52
N LEU A 61 -6.46 19.04 -0.08
CA LEU A 61 -7.70 18.28 -0.24
C LEU A 61 -8.27 17.73 1.08
N ASN A 62 -7.42 17.47 2.07
CA ASN A 62 -7.80 16.88 3.35
C ASN A 62 -7.92 17.91 4.49
N LYS A 63 -7.76 19.20 4.20
CA LYS A 63 -7.73 20.28 5.20
C LYS A 63 -9.03 20.36 6.02
N ASP A 64 -10.17 20.33 5.34
CA ASP A 64 -11.48 20.52 5.97
C ASP A 64 -12.14 19.19 6.33
N ASN A 65 -12.08 18.22 5.42
CA ASN A 65 -12.60 16.87 5.62
C ASN A 65 -11.68 15.86 4.96
N PRO A 66 -11.27 14.80 5.67
CA PRO A 66 -10.51 13.72 5.05
C PRO A 66 -11.26 13.11 3.87
N GLN A 67 -10.58 13.01 2.73
CA GLN A 67 -11.10 12.43 1.51
C GLN A 67 -11.20 10.91 1.63
N GLU A 68 -12.08 10.29 0.83
CA GLU A 68 -12.30 8.84 0.93
C GLU A 68 -11.04 8.02 0.57
N PHE A 69 -10.22 8.51 -0.36
CA PHE A 69 -8.99 7.82 -0.75
C PHE A 69 -8.02 7.64 0.43
N ILE A 70 -7.88 8.64 1.31
CA ILE A 70 -6.95 8.55 2.44
C ILE A 70 -7.47 7.60 3.52
N LYS A 71 -8.81 7.57 3.71
CA LYS A 71 -9.47 6.62 4.61
C LYS A 71 -9.27 5.19 4.13
N ASN A 72 -9.45 4.95 2.84
CA ASN A 72 -9.26 3.63 2.22
C ASN A 72 -7.80 3.18 2.30
N PHE A 73 -6.84 4.08 2.06
CA PHE A 73 -5.42 3.79 2.21
C PHE A 73 -5.04 3.45 3.65
N TYR A 74 -5.48 4.27 4.61
CA TYR A 74 -5.24 4.02 6.04
C TYR A 74 -5.82 2.67 6.47
N LYS A 75 -7.07 2.40 6.08
CA LYS A 75 -7.76 1.15 6.39
C LYS A 75 -6.97 -0.04 5.82
N GLU A 76 -6.53 0.02 4.57
CA GLU A 76 -5.72 -1.06 3.97
C GLU A 76 -4.46 -1.33 4.81
N CYS A 77 -3.71 -0.28 5.14
CA CYS A 77 -2.48 -0.42 5.92
C CYS A 77 -2.71 -0.91 7.36
N ARG A 78 -3.81 -0.48 7.99
CA ARG A 78 -4.22 -0.96 9.31
C ARG A 78 -4.58 -2.44 9.26
N ASP A 79 -5.41 -2.84 8.30
CA ASP A 79 -5.87 -4.22 8.12
C ASP A 79 -4.64 -5.14 7.92
N ILE A 80 -3.71 -4.76 7.04
CA ILE A 80 -2.45 -5.50 6.82
C ILE A 80 -1.62 -5.59 8.11
N SER A 81 -1.43 -4.48 8.82
CA SER A 81 -0.64 -4.45 10.06
C SER A 81 -1.24 -5.35 11.14
N GLN A 82 -2.56 -5.29 11.35
CA GLN A 82 -3.25 -6.16 12.29
C GLN A 82 -3.14 -7.63 11.91
N LEU A 83 -3.10 -7.93 10.62
CA LEU A 83 -3.04 -9.31 10.16
C LEU A 83 -1.63 -9.90 10.23
N ILE A 84 -0.59 -9.11 9.92
CA ILE A 84 0.81 -9.56 9.97
C ILE A 84 1.33 -9.57 11.41
N PHE A 85 1.01 -8.56 12.21
CA PHE A 85 1.52 -8.43 13.58
C PHE A 85 0.53 -8.88 14.66
N GLY A 86 -0.77 -8.89 14.39
CA GLY A 86 -1.81 -9.13 15.40
C GLY A 86 -2.11 -10.60 15.73
N LYS A 87 -1.42 -11.59 15.13
CA LYS A 87 -1.53 -13.02 15.48
C LYS A 87 -2.96 -13.56 15.61
N ILE A 88 -3.96 -13.03 14.90
CA ILE A 88 -5.32 -13.59 14.90
C ILE A 88 -5.35 -14.86 14.02
N SER A 89 -4.89 -15.94 14.62
CA SER A 89 -5.43 -17.31 14.63
C SER A 89 -6.16 -17.88 13.41
N HIS A 90 -5.77 -17.59 12.17
CA HIS A 90 -6.03 -18.52 11.08
C HIS A 90 -4.93 -18.47 10.00
N PRO A 91 -4.11 -19.53 9.84
CA PRO A 91 -3.02 -19.58 8.86
C PRO A 91 -3.47 -19.50 7.38
N ASN A 92 -4.77 -19.32 7.11
CA ASN A 92 -5.35 -19.32 5.77
C ASN A 92 -6.37 -18.19 5.52
N HIS A 93 -6.61 -17.26 6.46
CA HIS A 93 -7.65 -16.23 6.29
C HIS A 93 -7.24 -15.18 5.26
N TRP A 94 -6.03 -14.64 5.36
CA TRP A 94 -5.51 -13.68 4.39
C TRP A 94 -5.30 -14.33 3.02
N LYS A 95 -4.78 -15.55 2.94
CA LYS A 95 -4.66 -16.25 1.65
C LYS A 95 -6.02 -16.34 0.94
N LYS A 96 -7.13 -16.53 1.67
CA LYS A 96 -8.49 -16.50 1.11
C LYS A 96 -8.97 -15.09 0.72
N ILE A 97 -8.63 -14.07 1.49
CA ILE A 97 -9.04 -12.67 1.23
C ILE A 97 -8.19 -12.03 0.12
N ILE A 98 -6.85 -12.16 0.16
CA ILE A 98 -5.94 -11.75 -0.91
C ILE A 98 -6.36 -12.44 -2.21
N LYS A 99 -6.63 -13.76 -2.19
CA LYS A 99 -7.13 -14.47 -3.37
C LYS A 99 -8.44 -13.90 -3.94
N LYS A 100 -9.35 -13.43 -3.08
CA LYS A 100 -10.57 -12.74 -3.53
C LYS A 100 -10.25 -11.39 -4.19
N PHE A 101 -9.27 -10.65 -3.69
CA PHE A 101 -8.87 -9.36 -4.25
C PHE A 101 -7.98 -9.45 -5.49
N LEU A 102 -7.21 -10.53 -5.63
CA LEU A 102 -6.29 -10.73 -6.75
C LEU A 102 -6.98 -11.21 -8.04
N GLU A 103 -8.32 -11.35 -8.01
CA GLU A 103 -9.19 -11.73 -9.14
C GLU A 103 -8.48 -12.70 -10.09
N ASP A 104 -8.19 -13.93 -9.63
CA ASP A 104 -8.15 -15.10 -10.51
C ASP A 104 -7.84 -16.39 -9.78
N VAL A 105 -8.53 -17.44 -10.20
CA VAL A 105 -8.38 -18.84 -9.76
C VAL A 105 -7.27 -19.54 -10.58
N ASN A 106 -6.53 -18.81 -11.43
CA ASN A 106 -5.51 -19.35 -12.33
C ASN A 106 -4.06 -18.99 -11.92
N LYS A 107 -3.21 -20.02 -12.09
CA LYS A 107 -1.75 -20.24 -11.94
C LYS A 107 -0.75 -19.19 -11.38
N ASP A 108 -1.04 -17.90 -11.27
CA ASP A 108 -0.06 -16.86 -10.84
C ASP A 108 -0.40 -16.19 -9.49
N THR A 109 -1.08 -16.91 -8.58
CA THR A 109 -1.47 -16.33 -7.29
C THR A 109 -0.27 -15.92 -6.44
N GLU A 110 0.81 -16.70 -6.44
CA GLU A 110 1.96 -16.45 -5.57
C GLU A 110 2.74 -15.18 -5.96
N GLU A 111 2.95 -14.92 -7.25
CA GLU A 111 3.60 -13.70 -7.69
C GLU A 111 2.71 -12.47 -7.44
N LYS A 112 1.41 -12.58 -7.68
CA LYS A 112 0.44 -11.52 -7.38
C LYS A 112 0.41 -11.21 -5.87
N GLU A 113 0.45 -12.25 -5.02
CA GLU A 113 0.58 -12.12 -3.56
C GLU A 113 1.88 -11.40 -3.20
N ALA A 114 3.02 -11.79 -3.77
CA ALA A 114 4.32 -11.16 -3.53
C ALA A 114 4.34 -9.67 -3.92
N ARG A 115 3.76 -9.31 -5.07
CA ARG A 115 3.62 -7.89 -5.50
C ARG A 115 2.81 -7.08 -4.51
N TYR A 116 1.69 -7.64 -4.06
CA TYR A 116 0.84 -7.00 -3.07
C TYR A 116 1.59 -6.79 -1.76
N PHE A 117 2.27 -7.81 -1.24
CA PHE A 117 3.02 -7.70 0.00
C PHE A 117 4.24 -6.77 -0.13
N ARG A 118 4.86 -6.66 -1.31
CA ARG A 118 5.89 -5.65 -1.58
C ARG A 118 5.32 -4.24 -1.45
N ASP A 119 4.24 -3.94 -2.16
CA ASP A 119 3.67 -2.57 -2.14
C ASP A 119 3.06 -2.24 -0.78
N ALA A 120 2.49 -3.22 -0.09
CA ALA A 120 2.04 -3.09 1.28
C ALA A 120 3.18 -2.72 2.22
N TRP A 121 4.35 -3.35 2.07
CA TRP A 121 5.52 -2.97 2.85
C TRP A 121 5.92 -1.53 2.54
N VAL A 122 6.11 -1.19 1.27
CA VAL A 122 6.52 0.16 0.85
C VAL A 122 5.54 1.24 1.29
N ALA A 123 4.24 0.99 1.24
CA ALA A 123 3.22 1.97 1.58
C ALA A 123 2.97 2.08 3.10
N CYS A 124 2.99 0.95 3.80
CA CYS A 124 2.44 0.84 5.16
C CYS A 124 3.50 0.66 6.25
N SER A 125 4.74 0.30 5.90
CA SER A 125 5.84 0.16 6.86
C SER A 125 6.55 1.50 7.10
N ASP A 126 7.28 1.62 8.20
CA ASP A 126 8.04 2.83 8.48
C ASP A 126 9.26 3.03 7.57
N SER A 127 9.79 1.96 6.95
CA SER A 127 10.98 2.06 6.08
C SER A 127 10.67 2.62 4.70
N GLY A 128 9.44 2.43 4.19
CA GLY A 128 9.03 2.93 2.87
C GLY A 128 9.87 2.39 1.70
N ASN A 129 10.65 1.33 1.93
CA ASN A 129 11.67 0.82 1.03
C ASN A 129 11.60 -0.71 0.97
N ASP A 130 11.61 -1.27 -0.24
CA ASP A 130 11.50 -2.71 -0.49
C ASP A 130 12.84 -3.46 -0.39
N LYS A 131 13.94 -2.77 -0.08
CA LYS A 131 15.24 -3.41 0.23
C LYS A 131 15.36 -3.88 1.67
N ASP A 132 14.65 -3.22 2.59
CA ASP A 132 14.77 -3.43 4.03
C ASP A 132 13.53 -4.14 4.60
N ILE A 133 13.01 -5.12 3.85
CA ILE A 133 11.83 -5.90 4.25
C ILE A 133 12.18 -6.83 5.41
N ASP A 134 11.38 -6.80 6.48
CA ASP A 134 11.53 -7.68 7.66
C ASP A 134 11.56 -9.17 7.23
N GLU A 135 12.44 -9.96 7.85
CA GLU A 135 12.60 -11.38 7.52
C GLU A 135 11.32 -12.20 7.68
N LYS A 136 10.44 -11.79 8.59
CA LYS A 136 9.15 -12.44 8.86
C LYS A 136 8.04 -11.94 7.93
N TRP A 137 8.33 -10.98 7.04
CA TRP A 137 7.36 -10.48 6.10
C TRP A 137 6.96 -11.54 5.06
N PRO A 138 5.67 -11.67 4.72
CA PRO A 138 5.22 -12.63 3.72
C PRO A 138 5.94 -12.45 2.37
N HIS A 139 6.31 -13.57 1.76
CA HIS A 139 6.99 -13.62 0.45
C HIS A 139 8.34 -12.86 0.36
N LYS A 140 8.99 -12.52 1.50
CA LYS A 140 10.26 -11.78 1.53
C LYS A 140 11.30 -12.32 0.53
N LYS A 141 11.53 -13.64 0.52
CA LYS A 141 12.50 -14.28 -0.39
C LYS A 141 12.21 -13.98 -1.86
N MET A 142 10.96 -14.19 -2.30
CA MET A 142 10.56 -13.93 -3.68
C MET A 142 10.64 -12.43 -4.02
N ILE A 143 10.24 -11.56 -3.10
CA ILE A 143 10.33 -10.10 -3.30
C ILE A 143 11.78 -9.69 -3.50
N SER A 144 12.70 -10.16 -2.64
CA SER A 144 14.14 -9.89 -2.78
C SER A 144 14.68 -10.40 -4.13
N GLU A 145 14.43 -11.65 -4.49
CA GLU A 145 14.89 -12.24 -5.75
C GLU A 145 14.37 -11.47 -6.99
N LYS A 146 13.11 -11.03 -6.96
CA LYS A 146 12.49 -10.27 -8.07
C LYS A 146 13.01 -8.83 -8.15
N ASN A 147 13.28 -8.20 -7.01
CA ASN A 147 13.85 -6.86 -6.93
C ASN A 147 15.30 -6.82 -7.44
N ASP A 148 16.12 -7.80 -7.04
CA ASP A 148 17.52 -7.91 -7.48
C ASP A 148 17.62 -8.09 -9.00
N ASN A 149 16.71 -8.89 -9.57
CA ASN A 149 16.67 -9.16 -11.01
C ASN A 149 15.85 -8.15 -11.82
N ARG A 150 15.24 -7.13 -11.18
CA ARG A 150 14.25 -6.20 -11.77
C ARG A 150 13.17 -6.88 -12.61
N ASN A 151 12.85 -8.13 -12.29
CA ASN A 151 12.06 -9.01 -13.15
C ASN A 151 10.64 -9.19 -12.62
N TRP A 152 9.89 -8.08 -12.62
CA TRP A 152 8.45 -8.11 -12.45
C TRP A 152 7.82 -8.08 -13.84
N PRO A 153 7.35 -9.19 -14.43
CA PRO A 153 6.71 -9.17 -15.75
C PRO A 153 5.62 -8.11 -15.79
N ASN A 154 5.61 -7.29 -16.85
CA ASN A 154 4.62 -6.21 -16.99
C ASN A 154 3.22 -6.83 -17.06
N GLN A 155 2.30 -6.32 -16.24
CA GLN A 155 0.89 -6.56 -16.45
C GLN A 155 0.51 -5.78 -17.73
N LYS A 156 0.30 -6.50 -18.83
CA LYS A 156 -0.42 -5.98 -19.99
C LYS A 156 -1.91 -6.08 -19.71
#